data_AF-A0A382A4X0-F1
#
_entry.id   AF-A0A382A4X0-F1
#
_cell.length_a   1.000
_cell.length_b   1.000
_cell.length_c   1.000
_cell.angle_alpha   90.00
_cell.angle_beta   90.00
_cell.angle_gamma   90.00
#
_symmetry.space_group_name_H-M   'P 1'
#
loop_
_entity.id
_entity.type
_entity.pdbx_description
1 polymer ?
#
loop_
_entity_poly.entity_id
_entity_poly.type
_entity_poly.pdbx_seq_one_letter_code
_entity_poly.pdbx_strand_id
1 'polypeptide(L)'
;MIGQKLSITSHKPQTTRHRIHAIDTQTNYQMIFVDTPGIHIGNKKAINSYMNKTASSSFSEVDMILWLVEALKWTKEDQRVMEHLIKIEVPIILCVNKIDNLNTKDKILPYLEKLGEKFKANEVFPLSAFKKNHTNDLRKLILKYLPQQEALFESDYVTDRSQRFVVAEFIREKLMRNLSNELPYDLTVEIEKFDLDGQMYRIAARIFVEKESQKSIVIGDKGKMLKQIG
;
A
#
# COMPACT_ATOMS: atom_id res chain seq x y z
N MET A 1 4.01 7.91 -6.20
CA MET A 1 4.79 8.82 -5.34
C MET A 1 6.28 8.51 -5.39
N ILE A 2 6.73 7.28 -5.14
CA ILE A 2 8.16 6.92 -5.05
C ILE A 2 8.81 6.70 -6.45
N GLY A 3 8.02 6.67 -7.52
CA GLY A 3 8.51 6.48 -8.89
C GLY A 3 9.01 5.05 -9.19
N GLN A 4 9.29 4.25 -8.16
CA GLN A 4 9.66 2.84 -8.25
C GLN A 4 8.53 1.95 -7.72
N LYS A 5 8.39 0.77 -8.31
CA LYS A 5 7.36 -0.20 -7.93
C LYS A 5 7.90 -1.07 -6.78
N LEU A 6 7.53 -0.74 -5.55
CA LEU A 6 7.97 -1.44 -4.33
C LEU A 6 6.82 -2.10 -3.57
N SER A 7 5.60 -1.61 -3.78
CA SER A 7 4.38 -2.23 -3.26
C SER A 7 3.67 -3.00 -4.36
N ILE A 8 3.16 -4.18 -4.01
CA ILE A 8 2.36 -5.01 -4.90
C ILE A 8 1.01 -4.34 -5.11
N THR A 9 0.70 -4.02 -6.36
CA THR A 9 -0.64 -3.57 -6.75
C THR A 9 -1.43 -4.74 -7.30
N SER A 10 -2.59 -5.03 -6.71
CA SER A 10 -3.56 -5.96 -7.28
C SER A 10 -4.98 -5.42 -7.10
N HIS A 11 -5.88 -5.79 -8.01
CA HIS A 11 -7.30 -5.41 -7.94
C HIS A 11 -8.08 -6.18 -6.87
N LYS A 12 -7.44 -7.16 -6.22
CA LYS A 12 -8.02 -7.94 -5.13
C LYS A 12 -7.75 -7.25 -3.79
N PRO A 13 -8.69 -7.26 -2.84
CA PRO A 13 -8.46 -6.74 -1.49
C PRO A 13 -7.31 -7.48 -0.77
N GLN A 14 -6.75 -6.92 0.30
CA GLN A 14 -5.77 -7.56 1.21
C GLN A 14 -4.44 -8.03 0.54
N THR A 15 -3.86 -7.18 -0.31
CA THR A 15 -2.65 -7.55 -1.06
C THR A 15 -1.37 -7.47 -0.25
N THR A 16 -1.30 -6.67 0.81
CA THR A 16 -0.08 -6.48 1.62
C THR A 16 -0.18 -7.25 2.94
N ARG A 17 0.62 -8.33 3.12
CA ARG A 17 0.66 -9.12 4.37
C ARG A 17 1.72 -8.66 5.36
N HIS A 18 2.83 -8.11 4.87
CA HIS A 18 3.94 -7.60 5.67
C HIS A 18 4.12 -6.12 5.41
N ARG A 19 4.37 -5.33 6.46
CA ARG A 19 4.73 -3.91 6.28
C ARG A 19 6.05 -3.82 5.53
N ILE A 20 6.02 -3.10 4.42
CA ILE A 20 7.22 -2.76 3.64
C ILE A 20 7.41 -1.27 3.82
N HIS A 21 8.59 -0.85 4.25
CA HIS A 21 8.98 0.53 4.15
C HIS A 21 9.41 0.79 2.72
N ALA A 22 8.81 1.79 2.11
CA ALA A 22 9.25 2.28 0.82
C ALA A 22 9.92 3.65 1.05
N ILE A 23 11.22 3.70 0.79
CA ILE A 23 12.11 4.77 1.22
C ILE A 23 12.44 5.63 0.00
N ASP A 24 12.24 6.93 0.11
CA ASP A 24 12.54 7.91 -0.92
C ASP A 24 13.49 8.96 -0.35
N THR A 25 14.78 8.77 -0.64
CA THR A 25 15.86 9.64 -0.19
C THR A 25 16.26 10.59 -1.31
N GLN A 26 16.32 11.88 -0.99
CA GLN A 26 16.94 12.93 -1.81
C GLN A 26 18.00 13.66 -0.98
N THR A 27 18.77 14.53 -1.61
CA THR A 27 19.87 15.27 -0.95
C THR A 27 19.45 16.01 0.32
N ASN A 28 18.19 16.48 0.39
CA ASN A 28 17.71 17.33 1.47
C ASN A 28 16.51 16.76 2.26
N TYR A 29 16.09 15.53 2.00
CA TYR A 29 15.04 14.87 2.77
C TYR A 29 15.03 13.36 2.56
N GLN A 30 14.44 12.65 3.51
CA GLN A 30 14.07 11.25 3.38
C GLN A 30 12.60 11.08 3.76
N MET A 31 11.80 10.47 2.88
CA MET A 31 10.43 10.06 3.17
C MET A 31 10.38 8.55 3.30
N ILE A 32 9.77 8.06 4.38
CA ILE A 32 9.56 6.63 4.59
C ILE A 32 8.06 6.38 4.56
N PHE A 33 7.61 5.70 3.50
CA PHE A 33 6.21 5.32 3.36
C PHE A 33 6.00 3.96 4.01
N VAL A 34 5.12 3.93 5.01
CA VAL A 34 4.70 2.70 5.68
C VAL A 34 3.35 2.29 5.12
N ASP A 35 3.29 1.14 4.44
CA ASP A 35 2.02 0.59 3.98
C ASP A 35 1.30 -0.07 5.17
N THR A 36 0.23 0.55 5.65
CA THR A 36 -0.69 -0.07 6.62
C THR A 36 -1.71 -0.90 5.84
N PRO A 37 -1.81 -2.23 6.04
CA PRO A 37 -2.79 -3.04 5.35
C PRO A 37 -4.20 -2.44 5.43
N GLY A 38 -4.87 -2.34 4.28
CA GLY A 38 -6.22 -1.79 4.19
C GLY A 38 -7.17 -2.49 5.15
N ILE A 39 -8.02 -1.72 5.84
CA ILE A 39 -9.03 -2.22 6.78
C ILE A 39 -10.12 -2.94 5.97
N HIS A 40 -9.87 -4.21 5.60
CA HIS A 40 -10.84 -5.03 4.88
C HIS A 40 -11.66 -5.91 5.84
N ILE A 41 -12.98 -5.77 5.73
CA ILE A 41 -13.99 -6.29 6.64
C ILE A 41 -14.36 -7.73 6.27
N GLY A 42 -13.66 -8.70 6.86
CA GLY A 42 -14.11 -10.09 6.89
C GLY A 42 -14.79 -10.49 8.20
N ASN A 43 -14.37 -9.92 9.33
CA ASN A 43 -14.85 -10.34 10.66
C ASN A 43 -14.83 -9.21 11.69
N LYS A 44 -15.96 -8.96 12.38
CA LYS A 44 -16.12 -7.95 13.45
C LYS A 44 -15.07 -8.09 14.57
N LYS A 45 -14.61 -9.32 14.87
CA LYS A 45 -13.57 -9.60 15.88
C LYS A 45 -12.15 -9.31 15.36
N ALA A 46 -11.88 -9.54 14.07
CA ALA A 46 -10.58 -9.30 13.46
C ALA A 46 -10.30 -7.80 13.30
N ILE A 47 -11.33 -6.99 13.04
CA ILE A 47 -11.25 -5.52 12.99
C ILE A 47 -10.86 -4.95 14.35
N ASN A 48 -11.57 -5.30 15.42
CA ASN A 48 -11.19 -4.84 16.76
C ASN A 48 -9.81 -5.34 17.19
N SER A 49 -9.42 -6.57 16.85
CA SER A 49 -8.09 -7.10 17.17
C SER A 49 -6.97 -6.42 16.36
N TYR A 50 -7.17 -6.24 15.06
CA TYR A 50 -6.22 -5.62 14.14
C TYR A 50 -6.09 -4.12 14.38
N MET A 51 -7.22 -3.43 14.60
CA MET A 51 -7.26 -2.01 14.92
C MET A 51 -6.81 -1.74 16.36
N ASN A 52 -7.12 -2.57 17.36
CA ASN A 52 -6.57 -2.34 18.71
C ASN A 52 -5.06 -2.65 18.80
N LYS A 53 -4.52 -3.59 18.00
CA LYS A 53 -3.08 -3.84 17.94
C LYS A 53 -2.33 -2.81 17.09
N THR A 54 -2.89 -2.42 15.95
CA THR A 54 -2.25 -1.49 14.98
C THR A 54 -2.47 -0.04 15.39
N ALA A 55 -3.67 0.35 15.86
CA ALA A 55 -3.91 1.72 16.30
C ALA A 55 -3.11 2.11 17.54
N SER A 56 -2.80 1.15 18.42
CA SER A 56 -1.99 1.43 19.61
C SER A 56 -0.48 1.33 19.38
N SER A 57 0.01 0.72 18.29
CA SER A 57 1.46 0.55 18.04
C SER A 57 1.99 1.30 16.82
N SER A 58 1.14 1.62 15.85
CA SER A 58 1.60 2.07 14.51
C SER A 58 1.34 3.54 14.25
N PHE A 59 0.41 4.15 14.99
CA PHE A 59 0.23 5.61 14.96
C PHE A 59 1.22 6.34 15.87
N SER A 60 1.91 5.62 16.76
CA SER A 60 3.04 6.14 17.55
C SER A 60 4.38 6.14 16.80
N GLU A 61 4.44 5.59 15.58
CA GLU A 61 5.67 5.40 14.80
C GLU A 61 5.71 6.25 13.51
N VAL A 62 4.71 7.10 13.26
CA VAL A 62 4.61 7.91 12.04
C VAL A 62 4.52 9.39 12.37
N ASP A 63 5.25 10.21 11.61
CA ASP A 63 5.23 11.67 11.75
C ASP A 63 3.98 12.31 11.10
N MET A 64 3.29 11.57 10.22
CA MET A 64 2.13 12.03 9.48
C MET A 64 1.29 10.85 8.95
N ILE A 65 -0.02 11.06 8.82
CA ILE A 65 -0.95 10.13 8.17
C ILE A 65 -1.49 10.74 6.87
N LEU A 66 -1.44 9.95 5.79
CA LEU A 66 -2.16 10.22 4.55
C LEU A 66 -3.45 9.39 4.55
N TRP A 67 -4.59 10.02 4.83
CA TRP A 67 -5.87 9.34 4.79
C TRP A 67 -6.51 9.48 3.41
N LEU A 68 -6.55 8.37 2.66
CA LEU A 68 -7.11 8.34 1.31
C LEU A 68 -8.61 7.99 1.32
N VAL A 69 -9.44 8.85 0.72
CA VAL A 69 -10.87 8.60 0.48
C VAL A 69 -11.21 8.76 -1.00
N GLU A 70 -12.30 8.15 -1.44
CA GLU A 70 -12.81 8.32 -2.81
C GLU A 70 -13.75 9.52 -2.90
N ALA A 71 -13.52 10.41 -3.88
CA ALA A 71 -14.35 11.61 -4.04
C ALA A 71 -15.83 11.27 -4.28
N LEU A 72 -16.73 12.05 -3.65
CA LEU A 72 -18.19 11.86 -3.67
C LEU A 72 -18.69 10.52 -3.12
N LYS A 73 -17.83 9.72 -2.46
CA LYS A 73 -18.20 8.44 -1.89
C LYS A 73 -17.79 8.39 -0.42
N TRP A 74 -18.78 8.36 0.47
CA TRP A 74 -18.56 8.17 1.89
C TRP A 74 -19.21 6.89 2.36
N THR A 75 -18.40 5.96 2.86
CA THR A 75 -18.85 4.64 3.27
C THR A 75 -18.88 4.52 4.80
N LYS A 76 -19.48 3.42 5.29
CA LYS A 76 -19.41 3.06 6.72
C LYS A 76 -17.97 2.73 7.16
N GLU A 77 -17.09 2.39 6.23
CA GLU A 77 -15.68 2.10 6.51
C GLU A 77 -14.94 3.42 6.75
N ASP A 78 -15.13 4.41 5.87
CA ASP A 78 -14.57 5.76 6.03
C ASP A 78 -14.99 6.39 7.35
N GLN A 79 -16.28 6.25 7.70
CA GLN A 79 -16.81 6.72 8.98
C GLN A 79 -16.08 6.09 10.18
N ARG A 80 -15.81 4.78 10.15
CA ARG A 80 -15.08 4.12 11.24
C ARG A 80 -13.64 4.61 11.30
N VAL A 81 -12.95 4.70 10.16
CA VAL A 81 -11.58 5.22 10.12
C VAL A 81 -11.53 6.61 10.75
N MET A 82 -12.46 7.50 10.40
CA MET A 82 -12.59 8.83 10.98
C MET A 82 -12.71 8.81 12.51
N GLU A 83 -13.57 7.96 13.07
CA GLU A 83 -13.78 7.83 14.52
C GLU A 83 -12.50 7.44 15.29
N HIS A 84 -11.56 6.77 14.61
CA HIS A 84 -10.24 6.47 15.17
C HIS A 84 -9.26 7.62 14.93
N LEU A 85 -9.23 8.19 13.73
CA LEU A 85 -8.34 9.30 13.38
C LEU A 85 -8.56 10.54 14.24
N ILE A 86 -9.79 10.81 14.68
CA ILE A 86 -10.11 11.92 15.60
C ILE A 86 -9.35 11.82 16.94
N LYS A 87 -8.92 10.63 17.34
CA LYS A 87 -8.22 10.38 18.61
C LYS A 87 -6.69 10.42 18.47
N ILE A 88 -6.17 10.69 17.27
CA ILE A 88 -4.74 10.68 16.96
C ILE A 88 -4.23 12.11 16.93
N GLU A 89 -3.06 12.35 17.51
CA GLU A 89 -2.43 13.68 17.60
C GLU A 89 -1.47 13.99 16.43
N VAL A 90 -1.07 12.95 15.69
CA VAL A 90 -0.20 13.06 14.51
C VAL A 90 -0.91 13.83 13.38
N PRO A 91 -0.21 14.72 12.63
CA PRO A 91 -0.78 15.41 11.48
C PRO A 91 -1.44 14.49 10.45
N ILE A 92 -2.64 14.86 9.98
CA ILE A 92 -3.42 14.10 9.01
C ILE A 92 -3.69 14.94 7.77
N ILE A 93 -3.28 14.44 6.60
CA ILE A 93 -3.68 14.96 5.29
C ILE A 93 -4.81 14.09 4.76
N LEU A 94 -5.99 14.68 4.56
CA LEU A 94 -7.12 14.03 3.90
C LEU A 94 -6.97 14.11 2.38
N CYS A 95 -6.55 13.00 1.79
CA CYS A 95 -6.35 12.83 0.36
C CYS A 95 -7.66 12.40 -0.32
N VAL A 96 -8.34 13.32 -1.00
CA VAL A 96 -9.60 13.04 -1.72
C VAL A 96 -9.30 12.62 -3.15
N ASN A 97 -9.27 11.32 -3.41
CA ASN A 97 -8.77 10.72 -4.65
C ASN A 97 -9.88 10.50 -5.70
N LYS A 98 -9.47 10.20 -6.93
CA LYS A 98 -10.32 9.93 -8.11
C LYS A 98 -11.14 11.14 -8.59
N ILE A 99 -10.65 12.36 -8.36
CA ILE A 99 -11.32 13.58 -8.86
C ILE A 99 -11.41 13.64 -10.39
N ASP A 100 -10.58 12.85 -11.09
CA ASP A 100 -10.61 12.68 -12.54
C ASP A 100 -11.87 11.98 -13.06
N ASN A 101 -12.52 11.15 -12.23
CA ASN A 101 -13.75 10.45 -12.60
C ASN A 101 -15.01 11.33 -12.45
N LEU A 102 -14.84 12.60 -12.06
CA LEU A 102 -15.96 13.47 -11.77
C LEU A 102 -16.33 14.28 -13.00
N ASN A 103 -17.50 13.97 -13.56
CA ASN A 103 -18.07 14.67 -14.71
C ASN A 103 -18.46 16.13 -14.41
N THR A 104 -18.54 16.52 -13.13
CA THR A 104 -18.93 17.87 -12.70
C THR A 104 -18.00 18.35 -11.59
N LYS A 105 -17.07 19.26 -11.94
CA LYS A 105 -16.16 19.91 -10.98
C LYS A 105 -16.93 20.66 -9.89
N ASP A 106 -18.13 21.15 -10.21
CA ASP A 106 -18.99 21.93 -9.33
C ASP A 106 -19.45 21.14 -8.08
N LYS A 107 -19.38 19.80 -8.11
CA LYS A 107 -19.74 18.96 -6.97
C LYS A 107 -18.59 18.75 -5.98
N ILE A 108 -17.34 19.03 -6.39
CA ILE A 108 -16.17 18.79 -5.53
C ILE A 108 -16.14 19.78 -4.38
N LEU A 109 -16.25 21.09 -4.66
CA LEU A 109 -16.19 22.12 -3.63
C LEU A 109 -17.22 21.89 -2.51
N PRO A 110 -18.52 21.70 -2.79
CA PRO A 110 -19.51 21.38 -1.74
C PRO A 110 -19.22 20.07 -1.00
N TYR A 111 -18.58 19.10 -1.65
CA TYR A 111 -18.20 17.85 -1.00
C TYR A 111 -17.01 18.05 -0.05
N LEU A 112 -16.00 18.82 -0.46
CA LEU A 112 -14.86 19.17 0.40
C LEU A 112 -15.29 19.99 1.62
N GLU A 113 -16.23 20.93 1.45
CA GLU A 113 -16.82 21.69 2.56
C GLU A 113 -17.50 20.76 3.58
N LYS A 114 -18.37 19.86 3.11
CA LYS A 114 -19.01 18.83 3.96
C LYS A 114 -18.00 17.92 4.65
N LEU A 115 -16.89 17.59 4.00
CA LEU A 115 -15.83 16.80 4.62
C LEU A 115 -15.10 17.59 5.70
N GLY A 116 -14.81 18.87 5.47
CA GLY A 116 -14.20 19.76 6.46
C GLY A 116 -15.07 19.96 7.70
N GLU A 117 -16.40 19.97 7.55
CA GLU A 117 -17.34 19.97 8.68
C GLU A 117 -17.31 18.66 9.47
N LYS A 118 -17.15 17.52 8.79
CA LYS A 118 -17.14 16.18 9.40
C LYS A 118 -15.83 15.87 10.11
N PHE A 119 -14.71 16.23 9.51
CA PHE A 119 -13.37 15.88 9.97
C PHE A 119 -12.41 17.04 9.73
N LYS A 120 -11.85 17.57 10.82
CA LYS A 120 -10.85 18.63 10.78
C LYS A 120 -9.46 18.02 10.56
N ALA A 121 -9.13 17.74 9.30
CA ALA A 121 -7.77 17.39 8.90
C ALA A 121 -6.85 18.61 9.01
N ASN A 122 -5.53 18.38 9.11
CA ASN A 122 -4.55 19.46 9.01
C ASN A 122 -4.54 20.05 7.60
N GLU A 123 -4.71 19.21 6.59
CA GLU A 123 -4.81 19.60 5.18
C GLU A 123 -5.83 18.72 4.47
N VAL A 124 -6.53 19.29 3.48
CA VAL A 124 -7.42 18.55 2.57
C VAL A 124 -6.88 18.68 1.17
N PHE A 125 -6.48 17.57 0.57
CA PHE A 125 -5.80 17.54 -0.72
C PHE A 125 -6.59 16.73 -1.77
N PRO A 126 -7.37 17.38 -2.64
CA PRO A 126 -8.03 16.70 -3.76
C PRO A 126 -7.00 16.29 -4.82
N LEU A 127 -7.00 15.02 -5.21
CA LEU A 127 -6.04 14.49 -6.17
C LEU A 127 -6.63 13.43 -7.10
N SER A 128 -5.84 13.14 -8.13
CA SER A 128 -5.98 11.95 -8.94
C SER A 128 -4.64 11.24 -8.85
N ALA A 129 -4.62 10.04 -8.27
CA ALA A 129 -3.38 9.27 -8.07
C ALA A 129 -2.69 8.92 -9.41
N PHE A 130 -3.43 8.91 -10.53
CA PHE A 130 -2.88 8.68 -11.86
C PHE A 130 -2.20 9.91 -12.47
N LYS A 131 -2.47 11.10 -11.93
CA LYS A 131 -1.90 12.36 -12.44
C LYS A 131 -0.61 12.70 -11.71
N LYS A 132 0.50 12.69 -12.44
CA LYS A 132 1.86 12.92 -11.90
C LYS A 132 2.01 14.31 -11.25
N ASN A 133 1.42 15.35 -11.83
CA ASN A 133 1.43 16.69 -11.23
C ASN A 133 0.76 16.70 -9.84
N HIS A 134 -0.40 16.06 -9.67
CA HIS A 134 -1.09 16.02 -8.37
C HIS A 134 -0.27 15.26 -7.33
N THR A 135 0.36 14.15 -7.71
CA THR A 135 1.23 13.39 -6.78
C THR A 135 2.52 14.13 -6.43
N ASN A 136 3.07 14.94 -7.35
CA ASN A 136 4.19 15.82 -7.06
C ASN A 136 3.80 16.96 -6.10
N ASP A 137 2.61 17.54 -6.27
CA ASP A 137 2.13 18.60 -5.40
C ASP A 137 1.79 18.07 -3.99
N LEU A 138 1.19 16.88 -3.90
CA LEU A 138 1.02 16.18 -2.62
C LEU A 138 2.37 15.93 -1.94
N ARG A 139 3.40 15.53 -2.70
CA ARG A 139 4.75 15.34 -2.15
C ARG A 139 5.32 16.63 -1.56
N LYS A 140 5.15 17.78 -2.25
CA LYS A 140 5.57 19.08 -1.71
C LYS A 140 4.83 19.43 -0.42
N LEU A 141 3.54 19.07 -0.33
CA LEU A 141 2.77 19.27 0.88
C LEU A 141 3.32 18.42 2.03
N ILE A 142 3.59 17.14 1.79
CA ILE A 142 4.17 16.21 2.78
C ILE A 142 5.51 16.70 3.30
N LEU A 143 6.38 17.25 2.44
CA LEU A 143 7.68 17.78 2.85
C LEU A 143 7.58 18.83 3.96
N LYS A 144 6.48 19.57 4.06
CA LYS A 144 6.28 20.60 5.10
C LYS A 144 6.10 20.02 6.50
N TYR A 145 5.80 18.73 6.59
CA TYR A 145 5.50 18.04 7.83
C TYR A 145 6.57 17.04 8.24
N LEU A 146 7.61 16.85 7.42
CA LEU A 146 8.74 16.02 7.83
C LEU A 146 9.48 16.69 9.00
N PRO A 147 9.81 15.95 10.07
CA PRO A 147 10.62 16.48 11.14
C PRO A 147 12.04 16.76 10.64
N GLN A 148 12.68 17.78 11.22
CA GLN A 148 14.08 18.07 10.97
C GLN A 148 14.95 17.09 11.79
N GLN A 149 15.51 16.09 11.13
CA GLN A 149 16.38 15.09 11.73
C GLN A 149 17.35 14.49 10.69
N GLU A 150 18.31 13.69 11.16
CA GLU A 150 19.15 12.89 10.28
C GLU A 150 18.34 11.81 9.56
N ALA A 151 18.82 11.39 8.38
CA ALA A 151 18.21 10.30 7.65
C ALA A 151 18.28 8.99 8.46
N LEU A 152 17.18 8.24 8.50
CA LEU A 152 17.10 6.97 9.23
C LEU A 152 17.71 5.80 8.45
N PHE A 153 17.77 5.92 7.12
CA PHE A 153 18.37 4.93 6.23
C PHE A 153 19.44 5.56 5.33
N GLU A 154 20.39 4.73 4.86
CA GLU A 154 21.37 5.13 3.85
C GLU A 154 20.69 5.49 2.51
N SER A 155 21.38 6.27 1.68
CA SER A 155 20.76 6.85 0.47
C SER A 155 20.41 5.84 -0.63
N ASP A 156 21.01 4.67 -0.61
CA ASP A 156 20.77 3.56 -1.55
C ASP A 156 19.64 2.62 -1.10
N TYR A 157 19.16 2.76 0.14
CA TYR A 157 18.01 2.01 0.64
C TYR A 157 16.74 2.52 -0.01
N VAL A 158 16.13 1.64 -0.81
CA VAL A 158 14.81 1.85 -1.41
C VAL A 158 13.70 1.19 -0.57
N THR A 159 14.07 0.17 0.22
CA THR A 159 13.19 -0.52 1.17
C THR A 159 14.01 -1.12 2.31
N ASP A 160 13.38 -1.38 3.46
CA ASP A 160 14.00 -2.09 4.59
C ASP A 160 14.05 -3.62 4.40
N ARG A 161 13.57 -4.12 3.25
CA ARG A 161 13.49 -5.54 2.92
C ARG A 161 14.60 -5.99 1.98
N SER A 162 15.01 -7.25 2.12
CA SER A 162 16.04 -7.84 1.25
C SER A 162 15.56 -7.96 -0.21
N GLN A 163 16.49 -7.95 -1.17
CA GLN A 163 16.18 -8.19 -2.59
C GLN A 163 15.39 -9.49 -2.80
N ARG A 164 15.70 -10.53 -2.01
CA ARG A 164 14.96 -11.81 -2.01
C ARG A 164 13.48 -11.61 -1.68
N PHE A 165 13.18 -10.82 -0.66
CA PHE A 165 11.81 -10.52 -0.29
C PHE A 165 11.08 -9.76 -1.40
N VAL A 166 11.71 -8.74 -1.99
CA VAL A 166 11.12 -7.96 -3.10
C VAL A 166 10.78 -8.85 -4.29
N VAL A 167 11.68 -9.78 -4.64
CA VAL A 167 11.42 -10.74 -5.73
C VAL A 167 10.29 -11.71 -5.39
N ALA A 168 10.24 -12.23 -4.16
CA ALA A 168 9.12 -13.08 -3.71
C ALA A 168 7.78 -12.35 -3.85
N GLU A 169 7.74 -11.08 -3.47
CA GLU A 169 6.57 -10.23 -3.58
C GLU A 169 6.16 -9.97 -5.04
N PHE A 170 7.12 -9.76 -5.96
CA PHE A 170 6.80 -9.66 -7.39
C PHE A 170 6.19 -10.94 -7.96
N ILE A 171 6.74 -12.11 -7.61
CA ILE A 171 6.19 -13.40 -8.03
C ILE A 171 4.78 -13.58 -7.46
N ARG A 172 4.58 -13.20 -6.19
CA ARG A 172 3.27 -13.24 -5.54
C ARG A 172 2.26 -12.35 -6.26
N GLU A 173 2.60 -11.13 -6.66
CA GLU A 173 1.71 -10.28 -7.48
C GLU A 173 1.25 -11.00 -8.75
N LYS A 174 2.19 -11.62 -9.48
CA LYS A 174 1.88 -12.34 -10.72
C LYS A 174 0.95 -13.53 -10.45
N LEU A 175 1.16 -14.25 -9.36
CA LEU A 175 0.23 -15.29 -8.89
C LEU A 175 -1.16 -14.70 -8.62
N MET A 176 -1.26 -13.61 -7.86
CA MET A 176 -2.55 -13.00 -7.51
C MET A 176 -3.33 -12.53 -8.75
N ARG A 177 -2.62 -12.04 -9.77
CA ARG A 177 -3.18 -11.47 -11.00
C ARG A 177 -3.63 -12.52 -12.00
N ASN A 178 -2.92 -13.64 -12.10
CA ASN A 178 -3.22 -14.70 -13.07
C ASN A 178 -4.13 -15.80 -12.50
N LEU A 179 -4.14 -16.00 -11.18
CA LEU A 179 -4.99 -17.00 -10.54
C LEU A 179 -6.36 -16.41 -10.21
N SER A 180 -7.43 -17.11 -10.58
CA SER A 180 -8.82 -16.81 -10.19
C SER A 180 -9.13 -17.34 -8.77
N ASN A 181 -10.22 -16.89 -8.13
CA ASN A 181 -10.72 -17.35 -6.81
C ASN A 181 -9.85 -16.96 -5.59
N GLU A 182 -10.17 -17.52 -4.41
CA GLU A 182 -9.56 -17.23 -3.08
C GLU A 182 -8.11 -17.75 -2.90
N LEU A 183 -7.58 -18.51 -3.85
CA LEU A 183 -6.20 -19.03 -3.86
C LEU A 183 -5.08 -18.01 -3.53
N PRO A 184 -5.16 -16.74 -3.96
CA PRO A 184 -4.13 -15.73 -3.65
C PRO A 184 -3.90 -15.52 -2.16
N TYR A 185 -4.88 -15.85 -1.31
CA TYR A 185 -4.82 -15.62 0.13
C TYR A 185 -4.20 -16.75 0.94
N ASP A 186 -3.91 -17.90 0.33
CA ASP A 186 -3.36 -19.08 1.03
C ASP A 186 -1.97 -19.49 0.52
N LEU A 187 -1.37 -18.70 -0.39
CA LEU A 187 -0.06 -19.01 -0.97
C LEU A 187 1.07 -18.20 -0.34
N THR A 188 2.26 -18.80 -0.31
CA THR A 188 3.51 -18.18 0.17
C THR A 188 4.62 -18.42 -0.86
N VAL A 189 5.43 -17.40 -1.13
CA VAL A 189 6.58 -17.50 -2.05
C VAL A 189 7.86 -17.34 -1.23
N GLU A 190 8.79 -18.28 -1.41
CA GLU A 190 10.13 -18.26 -0.81
C GLU A 190 11.19 -18.26 -1.90
N ILE A 191 12.25 -17.47 -1.73
CA ILE A 191 13.42 -17.50 -2.64
C ILE A 191 14.47 -18.43 -2.05
N GLU A 192 14.63 -19.61 -2.67
CA GLU A 192 15.60 -20.62 -2.25
C GLU A 192 17.03 -20.25 -2.68
N LYS A 193 17.17 -19.66 -3.86
CA LYS A 193 18.46 -19.32 -4.44
C LYS A 193 18.42 -17.94 -5.08
N PHE A 194 19.47 -17.17 -4.88
CA PHE A 194 19.65 -15.84 -5.43
C PHE A 194 21.15 -15.61 -5.64
N ASP A 195 21.64 -16.00 -6.81
CA ASP A 195 23.07 -15.93 -7.15
C ASP A 195 23.28 -15.00 -8.34
N LEU A 196 24.33 -14.19 -8.30
CA LEU A 196 24.82 -13.48 -9.48
C LEU A 196 25.67 -14.43 -10.31
N ASP A 197 25.23 -14.71 -11.53
CA ASP A 197 25.93 -15.53 -12.52
C ASP A 197 26.35 -14.67 -13.71
N GLY A 198 27.59 -14.17 -13.66
CA GLY A 198 28.11 -13.20 -14.62
C GLY A 198 27.36 -11.88 -14.53
N GLN A 199 26.56 -11.56 -15.56
CA GLN A 199 25.73 -10.35 -15.63
C GLN A 199 24.24 -10.62 -15.33
N MET A 200 23.85 -11.86 -15.02
CA MET A 200 22.46 -12.25 -14.79
C MET A 200 22.25 -12.80 -13.39
N TYR A 201 21.09 -12.54 -12.80
CA TYR A 201 20.68 -13.18 -11.55
C TYR A 201 20.02 -14.53 -11.84
N ARG A 202 20.50 -15.60 -11.19
CA ARG A 202 19.84 -16.90 -11.15
C ARG A 202 19.02 -17.00 -9.86
N ILE A 203 17.71 -17.05 -10.01
CA ILE A 203 16.77 -17.04 -8.91
C ILE A 203 15.95 -18.34 -8.94
N ALA A 204 15.94 -19.08 -7.83
CA ALA A 204 15.06 -20.21 -7.62
C ALA A 204 14.01 -19.83 -6.58
N ALA A 205 12.73 -19.96 -6.94
CA ALA A 205 11.60 -19.63 -6.07
C ALA A 205 10.72 -20.86 -5.84
N ARG A 206 10.26 -21.02 -4.60
CA ARG A 206 9.33 -22.06 -4.17
C ARG A 206 7.99 -21.43 -3.84
N ILE A 207 6.92 -21.99 -4.40
CA ILE A 207 5.55 -21.55 -4.15
C ILE A 207 4.87 -22.61 -3.28
N PHE A 208 4.52 -22.22 -2.06
CA PHE A 208 3.76 -23.05 -1.13
C PHE A 208 2.27 -22.79 -1.28
N VAL A 209 1.50 -23.87 -1.19
CA VAL A 209 0.02 -23.88 -1.20
C VAL A 209 -0.47 -24.87 -0.14
N GLU A 210 -1.67 -24.66 0.38
CA GLU A 210 -2.20 -25.46 1.49
C GLU A 210 -2.77 -26.81 1.04
N LYS A 211 -3.38 -26.87 -0.17
CA LYS A 211 -4.05 -28.09 -0.66
C LYS A 211 -3.53 -28.50 -2.03
N GLU A 212 -3.58 -29.80 -2.30
CA GLU A 212 -3.14 -30.37 -3.58
C GLU A 212 -3.95 -29.85 -4.77
N SER A 213 -5.25 -29.58 -4.58
CA SER A 213 -6.09 -28.95 -5.61
C SER A 213 -5.57 -27.55 -6.00
N GLN A 214 -5.02 -26.79 -5.05
CA GLN A 214 -4.43 -25.48 -5.30
C GLN A 214 -3.13 -25.61 -6.12
N LYS A 215 -2.30 -26.61 -5.82
CA LYS A 215 -1.08 -26.92 -6.57
C LYS A 215 -1.38 -27.16 -8.04
N SER A 216 -2.39 -27.96 -8.35
CA SER A 216 -2.82 -28.22 -9.72
C SER A 216 -3.26 -26.95 -10.46
N ILE A 217 -3.89 -26.00 -9.76
CA ILE A 217 -4.32 -24.72 -10.34
C ILE A 217 -3.11 -23.80 -10.60
N VAL A 218 -2.15 -23.75 -9.68
CA VAL A 218 -0.91 -22.96 -9.85
C VAL A 218 -0.08 -23.47 -11.02
N ILE A 219 0.04 -24.79 -11.17
CA ILE A 219 0.74 -25.40 -12.31
C ILE A 219 -0.03 -25.14 -13.61
N GLY A 220 -1.36 -25.30 -13.56
CA GLY A 220 -2.25 -25.18 -14.71
C GLY A 220 -2.10 -26.33 -15.72
N ASP A 221 -2.94 -26.32 -16.76
CA ASP A 221 -2.91 -27.33 -17.82
C ASP A 221 -1.50 -27.45 -18.42
N LYS A 222 -0.87 -28.62 -18.26
CA LYS A 222 0.49 -28.93 -18.73
C LYS A 222 1.56 -27.89 -18.33
N GLY A 223 1.41 -27.23 -17.18
CA GLY A 223 2.37 -26.24 -16.70
C GLY A 223 2.24 -24.85 -17.35
N LYS A 224 1.20 -24.62 -18.17
CA LYS A 224 1.00 -23.33 -18.88
C LYS A 224 0.87 -22.14 -17.92
N MET A 225 0.19 -22.32 -16.80
CA MET A 225 -0.02 -21.23 -15.84
C MET A 225 1.30 -20.83 -15.18
N LEU A 226 2.08 -21.80 -14.72
CA LEU A 226 3.39 -21.55 -14.11
C LEU A 226 4.35 -20.86 -15.10
N LYS A 227 4.33 -21.28 -16.37
CA LYS A 227 5.13 -20.67 -17.45
C LYS A 227 4.69 -19.25 -17.80
N GLN A 228 3.43 -18.90 -17.57
CA GLN A 228 2.93 -17.53 -17.76
C GLN A 228 3.25 -16.61 -16.57
N ILE A 229 3.37 -17.19 -15.38
CA ILE A 229 3.71 -16.45 -14.14
C ILE A 229 5.20 -16.11 -14.08
N GLY A 230 6.07 -17.07 -14.43
CA GLY A 230 7.53 -16.88 -14.51
C GLY A 230 7.94 -16.07 -15.73
#